data_AF-A0AAN6TDX0-F1
#
_entry.id   AF-A0AAN6TDX0-F1
#
_cell.length_a   1.000
_cell.length_b   1.000
_cell.length_c   1.000
_cell.angle_alpha   90.00
_cell.angle_beta   90.00
_cell.angle_gamma   90.00
#
_symmetry.space_group_name_H-M   'P 1'
#
loop_
_entity.id
_entity.type
_entity.pdbx_description
1 polymer ?
#
loop_
_entity_poly.entity_id
_entity_poly.type
_entity_poly.pdbx_seq_one_letter_code
_entity_poly.pdbx_strand_id
1 'polypeptide(L)'
;MAKRKVTSAGQPAAEPNRRSLRLQKPEDGATSPAAELSKEVKIDMSTAISEPPVKKSRTGRQQSRPRAAGRSSEEPKANGSNPAVTSSSVTDKKDDGERNYWLMKAEPESRLENGVDVKFSIDDLKAKTEPEPWDGIRAYAARNNLRSMKKGDLAFFYHSNCKEPGIVGTMEIVQEHSPDLSAHDPKAPYYDPKSKPSDPKWSVVHVKFRSKFAVPIGLKELKEMGAPGKPLENMQMLKQSRLSVSKVSASEWEYIMGLVEQKAS
;
A
#
# COMPACT_ATOMS: atom_id res chain seq x y z
N MET A 1 11.42 -65.49 10.10
CA MET A 1 12.01 -66.27 11.22
C MET A 1 12.54 -65.30 12.27
N ALA A 2 12.42 -65.66 13.56
CA ALA A 2 12.86 -64.95 14.77
C ALA A 2 12.12 -63.62 15.09
N LYS A 3 11.18 -63.51 16.03
CA LYS A 3 11.10 -63.82 17.49
C LYS A 3 11.38 -62.57 18.36
N ARG A 4 10.32 -62.14 19.09
CA ARG A 4 10.25 -61.81 20.54
C ARG A 4 11.07 -60.58 21.01
N LYS A 5 10.73 -59.81 22.05
CA LYS A 5 9.67 -59.75 23.10
C LYS A 5 9.97 -58.44 23.89
N VAL A 6 8.93 -57.76 24.41
CA VAL A 6 8.71 -57.31 25.83
C VAL A 6 9.76 -56.34 26.44
N THR A 7 9.48 -55.21 27.12
CA THR A 7 8.66 -54.87 28.33
C THR A 7 8.72 -53.33 28.48
N SER A 8 7.66 -52.57 28.74
CA SER A 8 7.04 -52.17 30.03
C SER A 8 7.88 -51.41 31.08
N ALA A 9 7.45 -50.15 31.32
CA ALA A 9 7.33 -49.37 32.57
C ALA A 9 8.56 -48.83 33.36
N GLY A 10 8.51 -47.51 33.65
CA GLY A 10 9.28 -46.82 34.70
C GLY A 10 9.17 -45.28 34.62
N GLN A 11 8.33 -44.66 35.45
CA GLN A 11 8.33 -43.21 35.82
C GLN A 11 9.13 -43.01 37.13
N PRO A 12 9.34 -41.78 37.69
CA PRO A 12 9.47 -40.42 37.14
C PRO A 12 10.74 -39.67 37.67
N ALA A 13 10.99 -38.43 37.24
CA ALA A 13 11.90 -37.48 37.91
C ALA A 13 11.42 -36.03 37.74
N ALA A 14 11.74 -35.19 38.73
CA ALA A 14 11.02 -34.00 39.18
C ALA A 14 11.45 -32.65 38.59
N GLU A 15 10.47 -31.72 38.54
CA GLU A 15 10.49 -30.25 38.81
C GLU A 15 11.43 -29.27 38.03
N PRO A 16 11.24 -27.92 38.07
CA PRO A 16 10.20 -27.13 38.76
C PRO A 16 9.45 -26.06 37.91
N ASN A 17 8.33 -25.67 38.51
CA ASN A 17 7.45 -24.53 38.25
C ASN A 17 8.15 -23.17 38.48
N ARG A 18 8.02 -22.19 37.57
CA ARG A 18 8.31 -20.77 37.85
C ARG A 18 7.06 -19.93 37.74
N ARG A 19 6.67 -19.44 38.93
CA ARG A 19 5.55 -18.56 39.27
C ARG A 19 5.59 -17.22 38.54
N SER A 20 4.39 -16.79 38.17
CA SER A 20 4.00 -15.41 37.92
C SER A 20 4.06 -14.58 39.20
N LEU A 21 4.59 -13.36 39.11
CA LEU A 21 4.41 -12.33 40.13
C LEU A 21 3.83 -11.08 39.48
N ARG A 22 2.55 -10.87 39.79
CA ARG A 22 1.75 -9.68 39.58
C ARG A 22 2.08 -8.71 40.71
N LEU A 23 2.57 -7.51 40.40
CA LEU A 23 2.73 -6.42 41.37
C LEU A 23 1.54 -5.48 41.26
N GLN A 24 0.91 -5.25 42.41
CA GLN A 24 -0.26 -4.41 42.63
C GLN A 24 0.13 -2.94 42.84
N LYS A 25 -0.80 -2.06 42.47
CA LYS A 25 -0.87 -0.61 42.67
C LYS A 25 -1.15 -0.28 44.16
N PRO A 26 -0.74 0.90 44.66
CA PRO A 26 -1.45 1.54 45.77
C PRO A 26 -2.04 2.92 45.39
N GLU A 27 -3.24 3.18 45.91
CA GLU A 27 -3.86 4.49 46.21
C GLU A 27 -3.64 4.71 47.73
N ASP A 28 -3.52 5.89 48.35
CA ASP A 28 -4.31 7.12 48.34
C ASP A 28 -3.53 8.29 49.00
N GLY A 29 -3.92 9.54 48.72
CA GLY A 29 -4.22 10.52 49.78
C GLY A 29 -3.20 11.60 50.21
N ALA A 30 -3.48 12.83 49.77
CA ALA A 30 -3.47 14.10 50.54
C ALA A 30 -2.25 15.08 50.58
N THR A 31 -2.61 16.33 50.28
CA THR A 31 -2.12 17.65 50.78
C THR A 31 -0.85 18.31 50.22
N SER A 32 -1.07 19.52 49.68
CA SER A 32 -0.11 20.60 49.34
C SER A 32 0.40 21.31 50.64
N PRO A 33 1.51 22.09 50.66
CA PRO A 33 1.65 23.33 49.86
C PRO A 33 3.05 23.72 49.33
N ALA A 34 3.02 24.62 48.35
CA ALA A 34 3.94 25.72 47.97
C ALA A 34 5.43 25.71 48.40
N ALA A 35 6.33 25.91 47.42
CA ALA A 35 7.39 26.95 47.45
C ALA A 35 8.11 27.07 46.09
N GLU A 36 8.35 28.31 45.69
CA GLU A 36 9.19 28.78 44.58
C GLU A 36 10.61 28.20 44.56
N LEU A 37 11.21 28.11 43.37
CA LEU A 37 12.47 28.79 43.05
C LEU A 37 12.85 28.62 41.58
N SER A 38 12.77 29.75 40.89
CA SER A 38 13.41 30.14 39.64
C SER A 38 14.85 29.65 39.47
N LYS A 39 15.22 29.28 38.24
CA LYS A 39 16.53 29.60 37.63
C LYS A 39 16.42 29.61 36.11
N GLU A 40 16.44 30.83 35.57
CA GLU A 40 16.68 31.16 34.17
C GLU A 40 18.05 30.64 33.70
N VAL A 41 18.10 30.06 32.51
CA VAL A 41 19.35 29.88 31.76
C VAL A 41 19.34 30.90 30.61
N LYS A 42 20.24 31.88 30.72
CA LYS A 42 20.55 32.87 29.69
C LYS A 42 21.26 32.16 28.53
N ILE A 43 20.73 32.31 27.31
CA ILE A 43 21.47 32.05 26.08
C ILE A 43 21.70 33.40 25.42
N ASP A 44 22.96 33.83 25.44
CA ASP A 44 23.45 35.03 24.76
C ASP A 44 23.80 34.68 23.30
N MET A 45 23.43 35.57 22.38
CA MET A 45 23.73 35.50 20.96
C MET A 45 24.94 36.38 20.64
N SER A 46 25.99 35.79 20.06
CA SER A 46 27.01 36.47 19.23
C SER A 46 27.86 35.38 18.55
N THR A 47 28.43 35.45 17.34
CA THR A 47 28.44 36.38 16.21
C THR A 47 29.20 35.68 15.06
N ALA A 48 28.79 35.96 13.83
CA ALA A 48 29.51 35.97 12.53
C ALA A 48 30.30 34.75 11.96
N ILE A 49 29.84 34.33 10.77
CA ILE A 49 30.50 34.37 9.44
C ILE A 49 31.98 33.94 9.33
N SER A 50 32.25 32.86 8.57
CA SER A 50 33.24 32.86 7.47
C SER A 50 33.24 31.56 6.63
N GLU A 51 32.96 31.70 5.33
CA GLU A 51 33.45 30.88 4.20
C GLU A 51 34.39 31.78 3.35
N PRO A 52 35.15 31.32 2.32
CA PRO A 52 35.62 29.98 1.88
C PRO A 52 37.15 29.99 1.56
N PRO A 53 37.71 29.04 0.76
CA PRO A 53 37.90 29.42 -0.66
C PRO A 53 37.74 28.31 -1.72
N VAL A 54 37.37 28.78 -2.91
CA VAL A 54 37.31 28.12 -4.22
C VAL A 54 38.71 27.82 -4.78
N LYS A 55 38.89 26.68 -5.46
CA LYS A 55 39.97 26.48 -6.45
C LYS A 55 39.40 26.22 -7.84
N LYS A 56 39.92 26.99 -8.81
CA LYS A 56 39.72 26.90 -10.26
C LYS A 56 40.72 25.93 -10.89
N SER A 57 40.30 25.19 -11.92
CA SER A 57 41.10 24.83 -13.10
C SER A 57 40.16 24.47 -14.27
N ARG A 58 40.10 25.34 -15.30
CA ARG A 58 40.67 25.19 -16.65
C ARG A 58 39.97 24.12 -17.52
N THR A 59 39.04 24.54 -18.38
CA THR A 59 39.20 24.83 -19.83
C THR A 59 39.51 23.63 -20.72
N GLY A 60 38.54 23.27 -21.57
CA GLY A 60 38.70 22.39 -22.73
C GLY A 60 37.50 22.52 -23.67
N ARG A 61 37.55 23.52 -24.56
CA ARG A 61 36.64 23.70 -25.70
C ARG A 61 37.29 23.01 -26.90
N GLN A 62 36.59 22.11 -27.59
CA GLN A 62 36.79 21.95 -29.03
C GLN A 62 35.52 21.41 -29.71
N GLN A 63 35.10 22.20 -30.70
CA GLN A 63 34.05 21.94 -31.66
C GLN A 63 34.56 20.95 -32.73
N SER A 64 33.69 20.13 -33.32
CA SER A 64 33.42 20.10 -34.77
C SER A 64 32.60 18.88 -35.20
N ARG A 65 31.51 19.15 -35.91
CA ARG A 65 30.82 18.33 -36.94
C ARG A 65 31.52 18.62 -38.29
N PRO A 66 31.37 17.85 -39.40
CA PRO A 66 30.05 17.49 -39.98
C PRO A 66 29.93 16.24 -40.91
N ARG A 67 28.65 15.94 -41.25
CA ARG A 67 28.07 15.32 -42.50
C ARG A 67 28.51 13.88 -42.90
N ALA A 68 27.74 13.03 -43.58
CA ALA A 68 26.61 13.15 -44.52
C ALA A 68 25.77 11.84 -44.52
N ALA A 69 24.44 11.85 -44.72
CA ALA A 69 23.71 11.63 -45.98
C ALA A 69 23.00 10.26 -46.03
N GLY A 70 21.72 10.26 -46.42
CA GLY A 70 20.92 9.04 -46.65
C GLY A 70 19.41 9.30 -46.54
N ARG A 71 18.81 9.78 -47.62
CA ARG A 71 17.39 10.09 -47.81
C ARG A 71 16.82 9.08 -48.81
N SER A 72 15.68 8.47 -48.52
CA SER A 72 14.68 8.13 -49.54
C SER A 72 13.34 7.71 -48.91
N SER A 73 12.34 8.51 -49.24
CA SER A 73 10.89 8.27 -49.23
C SER A 73 10.47 7.38 -50.40
N GLU A 74 9.42 6.57 -50.24
CA GLU A 74 8.22 6.49 -51.12
C GLU A 74 7.43 5.18 -50.95
N GLU A 75 6.16 5.33 -50.55
CA GLU A 75 4.97 4.59 -51.04
C GLU A 75 4.08 5.65 -51.74
N PRO A 76 3.02 5.36 -52.55
CA PRO A 76 2.19 4.14 -52.58
C PRO A 76 1.68 3.70 -53.99
N LYS A 77 1.01 2.54 -54.12
CA LYS A 77 -0.07 2.30 -55.13
C LYS A 77 -1.08 1.23 -54.69
N ALA A 78 -2.34 1.51 -55.03
CA ALA A 78 -3.55 0.76 -54.73
C ALA A 78 -4.04 -0.12 -55.90
N ASN A 79 -4.73 -1.22 -55.58
CA ASN A 79 -5.89 -1.86 -56.23
C ASN A 79 -6.05 -3.24 -55.54
N GLY A 80 -7.19 -3.77 -55.13
CA GLY A 80 -8.59 -3.54 -55.46
C GLY A 80 -9.26 -4.92 -55.56
N SER A 81 -10.42 -5.10 -54.90
CA SER A 81 -11.48 -6.13 -55.11
C SER A 81 -11.75 -7.06 -53.91
N ASN A 82 -12.99 -6.93 -53.42
CA ASN A 82 -13.73 -7.80 -52.50
C ASN A 82 -14.37 -8.97 -53.30
N PRO A 83 -14.92 -10.06 -52.70
CA PRO A 83 -16.19 -9.94 -51.98
C PRO A 83 -16.49 -10.94 -50.84
N ALA A 84 -17.61 -10.64 -50.18
CA ALA A 84 -18.62 -11.54 -49.59
C ALA A 84 -18.57 -11.86 -48.07
N VAL A 85 -19.37 -11.06 -47.34
CA VAL A 85 -20.37 -11.40 -46.30
C VAL A 85 -20.17 -12.65 -45.44
N THR A 86 -20.17 -12.46 -44.12
CA THR A 86 -21.07 -13.20 -43.19
C THR A 86 -21.28 -12.37 -41.92
N SER A 87 -22.55 -12.19 -41.58
CA SER A 87 -23.08 -11.52 -40.40
C SER A 87 -22.48 -12.06 -39.10
N SER A 88 -22.13 -11.16 -38.18
CA SER A 88 -22.18 -11.40 -36.73
C SER A 88 -22.19 -10.07 -35.99
N SER A 89 -23.38 -9.68 -35.56
CA SER A 89 -23.70 -8.93 -34.34
C SER A 89 -22.58 -8.08 -33.75
N VAL A 90 -22.53 -6.82 -34.15
CA VAL A 90 -21.72 -5.78 -33.49
C VAL A 90 -22.39 -5.45 -32.16
N THR A 91 -21.89 -6.02 -31.06
CA THR A 91 -21.94 -5.31 -29.79
C THR A 91 -20.81 -4.29 -29.82
N ASP A 92 -21.16 -3.02 -29.64
CA ASP A 92 -20.22 -1.92 -29.43
C ASP A 92 -19.38 -2.19 -28.16
N LYS A 93 -18.33 -3.02 -28.28
CA LYS A 93 -17.21 -2.98 -27.35
C LYS A 93 -16.36 -1.78 -27.74
N LYS A 94 -16.69 -0.66 -27.10
CA LYS A 94 -15.86 0.52 -27.06
C LYS A 94 -14.48 0.09 -26.56
N ASP A 95 -13.46 0.42 -27.35
CA ASP A 95 -12.04 0.35 -27.01
C ASP A 95 -11.80 1.07 -25.67
N ASP A 96 -11.78 0.33 -24.56
CA ASP A 96 -11.31 0.78 -23.27
C ASP A 96 -9.91 0.20 -23.06
N GLY A 97 -8.87 1.01 -23.24
CA GLY A 97 -7.52 0.58 -22.88
C GLY A 97 -7.54 -0.11 -21.51
N GLU A 98 -7.01 -1.34 -21.45
CA GLU A 98 -7.22 -2.26 -20.31
C GLU A 98 -7.06 -1.55 -18.97
N ARG A 99 -8.18 -1.36 -18.27
CA ARG A 99 -8.21 -0.80 -16.92
C ARG A 99 -7.49 -1.77 -15.97
N ASN A 100 -6.61 -1.25 -15.11
CA ASN A 100 -5.98 -2.10 -14.08
C ASN A 100 -6.82 -2.14 -12.81
N TYR A 101 -6.69 -3.27 -12.10
CA TYR A 101 -7.37 -3.52 -10.84
C TYR A 101 -6.38 -3.73 -9.70
N TRP A 102 -6.76 -3.27 -8.52
CA TRP A 102 -5.91 -3.25 -7.35
C TRP A 102 -6.66 -3.67 -6.09
N LEU A 103 -5.91 -3.97 -5.04
CA LEU A 103 -6.43 -4.11 -3.68
C LEU A 103 -5.52 -3.32 -2.74
N MET A 104 -6.13 -2.50 -1.90
CA MET A 104 -5.43 -1.58 -1.00
C MET A 104 -5.99 -1.75 0.41
N LYS A 105 -5.09 -2.00 1.37
CA LYS A 105 -5.42 -2.30 2.77
C LYS A 105 -5.41 -1.04 3.62
N ALA A 106 -6.40 -0.90 4.50
CA ALA A 106 -6.45 0.09 5.56
C ALA A 106 -7.03 -0.53 6.84
N GLU A 107 -6.76 0.07 7.98
CA GLU A 107 -7.15 -0.46 9.29
C GLU A 107 -8.41 0.29 9.80
N PRO A 108 -9.56 -0.39 9.94
CA PRO A 108 -10.79 0.29 10.37
C PRO A 108 -10.90 0.49 11.89
N GLU A 109 -10.06 -0.19 12.66
CA GLU A 109 -10.02 -0.13 14.12
C GLU A 109 -8.86 0.76 14.58
N SER A 110 -8.96 1.32 15.79
CA SER A 110 -7.93 2.21 16.33
C SER A 110 -6.62 1.46 16.58
N ARG A 111 -5.52 2.00 16.07
CA ARG A 111 -4.17 1.52 16.34
C ARG A 111 -3.20 2.69 16.29
N LEU A 112 -2.35 2.80 17.31
CA LEU A 112 -1.34 3.84 17.37
C LEU A 112 -0.07 3.41 16.63
N GLU A 113 0.41 4.27 15.74
CA GLU A 113 1.73 4.21 15.13
C GLU A 113 2.46 5.51 15.51
N ASN A 114 3.60 5.40 16.20
CA ASN A 114 4.36 6.57 16.68
C ASN A 114 3.50 7.60 17.43
N GLY A 115 2.50 7.14 18.19
CA GLY A 115 1.60 7.98 18.97
C GLY A 115 0.43 8.60 18.20
N VAL A 116 0.29 8.29 16.90
CA VAL A 116 -0.81 8.76 16.04
C VAL A 116 -1.73 7.60 15.70
N ASP A 117 -3.05 7.80 15.81
CA ASP A 117 -4.02 6.80 15.38
C ASP A 117 -4.07 6.72 13.85
N VAL A 118 -3.88 5.52 13.30
CA VAL A 118 -3.88 5.27 11.86
C VAL A 118 -5.19 4.66 11.34
N LYS A 119 -6.24 4.71 12.17
CA LYS A 119 -7.59 4.27 11.81
C LYS A 119 -8.09 4.96 10.54
N PHE A 120 -8.44 4.16 9.54
CA PHE A 120 -9.10 4.60 8.31
C PHE A 120 -9.98 3.50 7.72
N SER A 121 -11.30 3.70 7.77
CA SER A 121 -12.31 2.79 7.24
C SER A 121 -12.86 3.25 5.90
N ILE A 122 -13.69 2.41 5.26
CA ILE A 122 -14.34 2.79 4.00
C ILE A 122 -15.41 3.88 4.22
N ASP A 123 -15.99 3.95 5.42
CA ASP A 123 -16.94 5.01 5.77
C ASP A 123 -16.22 6.35 5.93
N ASP A 124 -14.98 6.33 6.46
CA ASP A 124 -14.13 7.52 6.51
C ASP A 124 -13.80 8.00 5.10
N LEU A 125 -13.44 7.10 4.18
CA LEU A 125 -13.24 7.43 2.77
C LEU A 125 -14.52 7.97 2.11
N LYS A 126 -15.68 7.38 2.40
CA LYS A 126 -16.98 7.84 1.89
C LYS A 126 -17.32 9.25 2.36
N ALA A 127 -16.89 9.64 3.55
CA ALA A 127 -17.12 10.97 4.11
C ALA A 127 -16.19 12.06 3.52
N LYS A 128 -15.15 11.69 2.76
CA LYS A 128 -14.24 12.66 2.12
C LYS A 128 -14.93 13.38 0.97
N THR A 129 -14.78 14.71 0.93
CA THR A 129 -15.27 15.56 -0.16
C THR A 129 -14.26 15.70 -1.29
N GLU A 130 -12.97 15.56 -0.98
CA GLU A 130 -11.85 15.68 -1.91
C GLU A 130 -11.17 14.32 -2.13
N PRO A 131 -10.38 14.14 -3.21
CA PRO A 131 -9.53 12.97 -3.38
C PRO A 131 -8.66 12.71 -2.15
N GLU A 132 -8.73 11.49 -1.60
CA GLU A 132 -7.93 11.12 -0.43
C GLU A 132 -6.55 10.62 -0.86
N PRO A 133 -5.44 11.20 -0.35
CA PRO A 133 -4.12 10.63 -0.55
C PRO A 133 -4.01 9.28 0.18
N TRP A 134 -3.66 8.22 -0.55
CA TRP A 134 -3.34 6.91 0.04
C TRP A 134 -1.90 6.84 0.55
N ASP A 135 -1.64 7.57 1.65
CA ASP A 135 -0.32 7.75 2.23
C ASP A 135 0.17 6.56 3.09
N GLY A 136 1.28 6.74 3.80
CA GLY A 136 1.77 5.76 4.78
C GLY A 136 2.39 4.49 4.20
N ILE A 137 2.48 4.35 2.87
CA ILE A 137 3.14 3.21 2.23
C ILE A 137 4.65 3.28 2.42
N ARG A 138 5.21 2.31 3.16
CA ARG A 138 6.65 2.17 3.45
C ARG A 138 7.29 0.85 2.97
N ALA A 139 6.58 0.11 2.13
CA ALA A 139 7.11 -1.08 1.45
C ALA A 139 7.40 -0.77 -0.02
N TYR A 140 8.64 -1.04 -0.48
CA TYR A 140 9.05 -0.72 -1.85
C TYR A 140 8.19 -1.40 -2.92
N ALA A 141 7.78 -2.65 -2.72
CA ALA A 141 6.88 -3.37 -3.63
C ALA A 141 5.51 -2.67 -3.73
N ALA A 142 4.91 -2.30 -2.59
CA ALA A 142 3.63 -1.58 -2.56
C ALA A 142 3.75 -0.19 -3.20
N ARG A 143 4.84 0.53 -2.95
CA ARG A 143 5.14 1.81 -3.61
C ARG A 143 5.25 1.66 -5.12
N ASN A 144 5.92 0.63 -5.61
CA ASN A 144 6.04 0.39 -7.04
C ASN A 144 4.68 0.06 -7.68
N ASN A 145 3.79 -0.60 -6.95
CA ASN A 145 2.40 -0.79 -7.37
C ASN A 145 1.66 0.57 -7.46
N LEU A 146 1.77 1.44 -6.44
CA LEU A 146 1.20 2.79 -6.51
C LEU A 146 1.69 3.59 -7.73
N ARG A 147 2.99 3.53 -8.03
CA ARG A 147 3.58 4.21 -9.19
C ARG A 147 3.11 3.66 -10.54
N SER A 148 2.61 2.43 -10.56
CA SER A 148 2.09 1.78 -11.76
C SER A 148 0.61 2.08 -12.01
N MET A 149 -0.10 2.64 -11.02
CA MET A 149 -1.52 2.96 -11.13
C MET A 149 -1.77 4.10 -12.10
N LYS A 150 -2.89 4.00 -12.81
CA LYS A 150 -3.39 5.01 -13.76
C LYS A 150 -4.70 5.60 -13.29
N LYS A 151 -4.93 6.86 -13.68
CA LYS A 151 -6.22 7.51 -13.41
C LYS A 151 -7.34 6.70 -14.08
N GLY A 152 -8.38 6.37 -13.32
CA GLY A 152 -9.49 5.52 -13.75
C GLY A 152 -9.34 4.04 -13.36
N ASP A 153 -8.16 3.61 -12.88
CA ASP A 153 -8.01 2.28 -12.28
C ASP A 153 -8.95 2.13 -11.07
N LEU A 154 -9.39 0.89 -10.81
CA LEU A 154 -10.23 0.58 -9.66
C LEU A 154 -9.47 -0.24 -8.64
N ALA A 155 -9.84 -0.07 -7.37
CA ALA A 155 -9.25 -0.80 -6.27
C ALA A 155 -10.33 -1.33 -5.31
N PHE A 156 -10.12 -2.54 -4.81
CA PHE A 156 -10.83 -3.03 -3.64
C PHE A 156 -10.29 -2.34 -2.39
N PHE A 157 -11.19 -1.83 -1.57
CA PHE A 157 -10.87 -1.37 -0.21
C PHE A 157 -10.92 -2.57 0.72
N TYR A 158 -9.78 -2.91 1.32
CA TYR A 158 -9.64 -4.05 2.20
C TYR A 158 -9.45 -3.60 3.65
N HIS A 159 -10.32 -4.05 4.55
CA HIS A 159 -10.15 -3.89 6.00
C HIS A 159 -9.13 -4.92 6.51
N SER A 160 -8.01 -4.42 7.02
CA SER A 160 -6.94 -5.23 7.62
C SER A 160 -6.80 -4.96 9.11
N ASN A 161 -6.13 -5.89 9.81
CA ASN A 161 -5.81 -5.76 11.24
C ASN A 161 -7.02 -5.39 12.12
N CYS A 162 -8.15 -6.01 11.83
CA CYS A 162 -9.40 -5.85 12.57
C CYS A 162 -10.01 -7.22 12.86
N LYS A 163 -11.09 -7.25 13.63
CA LYS A 163 -11.79 -8.50 13.99
C LYS A 163 -12.32 -9.25 12.76
N GLU A 164 -12.80 -8.52 11.76
CA GLU A 164 -13.43 -9.06 10.54
C GLU A 164 -12.71 -8.57 9.29
N PRO A 165 -11.52 -9.09 8.98
CA PRO A 165 -10.74 -8.63 7.84
C PRO A 165 -11.35 -9.13 6.52
N GLY A 166 -11.36 -8.28 5.51
CA GLY A 166 -11.97 -8.61 4.22
C GLY A 166 -12.10 -7.43 3.26
N ILE A 167 -12.61 -7.70 2.07
CA ILE A 167 -12.96 -6.67 1.09
C ILE A 167 -14.34 -6.10 1.44
N VAL A 168 -14.42 -4.78 1.60
CA VAL A 168 -15.63 -4.09 2.08
C VAL A 168 -16.24 -3.14 1.05
N GLY A 169 -15.57 -2.93 -0.08
CA GLY A 169 -16.06 -2.06 -1.14
C GLY A 169 -15.01 -1.74 -2.19
N THR A 170 -15.32 -0.74 -3.00
CA THR A 170 -14.46 -0.28 -4.10
C THR A 170 -14.19 1.21 -4.03
N MET A 171 -13.08 1.59 -4.65
CA MET A 171 -12.66 2.96 -4.87
C MET A 171 -11.98 3.10 -6.23
N GLU A 172 -11.81 4.34 -6.69
CA GLU A 172 -11.16 4.69 -7.96
C GLU A 172 -9.90 5.50 -7.70
N ILE A 173 -8.85 5.25 -8.48
CA ILE A 173 -7.68 6.10 -8.56
C ILE A 173 -8.01 7.33 -9.42
N VAL A 174 -8.03 8.51 -8.82
CA VAL A 174 -8.40 9.77 -9.50
C VAL A 174 -7.20 10.66 -9.82
N GLN A 175 -6.06 10.41 -9.19
CA GLN A 175 -4.78 11.07 -9.46
C GLN A 175 -3.65 10.04 -9.40
N GLU A 176 -2.79 10.05 -10.42
CA GLU A 176 -1.58 9.23 -10.45
C GLU A 176 -0.59 9.64 -9.36
N HIS A 177 0.50 8.88 -9.24
CA HIS A 177 1.41 9.03 -8.13
C HIS A 177 2.06 10.42 -8.03
N SER A 178 2.19 10.90 -6.79
CA SER A 178 2.99 12.05 -6.39
C SER A 178 3.87 11.67 -5.19
N PRO A 179 4.86 12.49 -4.79
CA PRO A 179 5.58 12.31 -3.55
C PRO A 179 4.64 12.22 -2.34
N ASP A 180 4.90 11.27 -1.44
CA ASP A 180 4.24 11.23 -0.12
C ASP A 180 4.96 12.19 0.84
N LEU A 181 4.35 13.36 1.07
CA LEU A 181 4.91 14.42 1.92
C LEU A 181 4.84 14.06 3.42
N SER A 182 3.96 13.15 3.83
CA SER A 182 3.89 12.69 5.24
C SER A 182 5.21 12.06 5.68
N ALA A 183 5.98 11.49 4.75
CA ALA A 183 7.27 10.89 5.04
C ALA A 183 8.32 11.92 5.50
N HIS A 184 8.09 13.22 5.31
CA HIS A 184 9.02 14.29 5.69
C HIS A 184 8.64 14.99 7.00
N ASP A 185 7.46 14.68 7.56
CA ASP A 185 6.98 15.27 8.81
C ASP A 185 7.34 14.35 10.01
N PRO A 186 8.20 14.79 10.95
CA PRO A 186 8.54 14.02 12.15
C PRO A 186 7.36 13.69 13.07
N LYS A 187 6.23 14.37 12.91
CA LYS A 187 4.99 14.11 13.68
C LYS A 187 4.07 13.10 13.00
N ALA A 188 4.32 12.76 11.75
CA ALA A 188 3.51 11.79 11.02
C ALA A 188 3.79 10.36 11.52
N PRO A 189 2.78 9.47 11.52
CA PRO A 189 2.93 8.08 11.96
C PRO A 189 4.04 7.34 11.23
N TYR A 190 4.24 7.67 9.94
CA TYR A 190 5.17 6.98 9.06
C TYR A 190 6.31 7.88 8.58
N TYR A 191 6.82 8.78 9.44
CA TYR A 191 8.00 9.59 9.14
C TYR A 191 9.19 8.72 8.69
N ASP A 192 9.89 9.14 7.64
CA ASP A 192 11.16 8.53 7.21
C ASP A 192 12.27 9.58 7.14
N PRO A 193 13.18 9.66 8.13
CA PRO A 193 14.27 10.64 8.15
C PRO A 193 15.25 10.49 6.97
N LYS A 194 15.18 9.38 6.23
CA LYS A 194 16.01 9.13 5.06
C LYS A 194 15.31 9.52 3.74
N SER A 195 14.04 9.92 3.76
CA SER A 195 13.34 10.46 2.59
C SER A 195 13.55 11.97 2.55
N LYS A 196 14.18 12.49 1.49
CA LYS A 196 14.48 13.92 1.37
C LYS A 196 13.46 14.60 0.45
N PRO A 197 13.08 15.87 0.67
CA PRO A 197 12.22 16.59 -0.27
C PRO A 197 12.77 16.67 -1.70
N SER A 198 14.10 16.74 -1.86
CA SER A 198 14.77 16.73 -3.16
C SER A 198 14.80 15.37 -3.85
N ASP A 199 14.57 14.29 -3.12
CA ASP A 199 14.59 12.90 -3.60
C ASP A 199 13.60 12.06 -2.77
N PRO A 200 12.28 12.22 -3.01
CA PRO A 200 11.26 11.57 -2.21
C PRO A 200 11.21 10.08 -2.50
N LYS A 201 11.41 9.27 -1.45
CA LYS A 201 11.43 7.81 -1.57
C LYS A 201 10.05 7.21 -1.75
N TRP A 202 9.05 7.85 -1.16
CA TRP A 202 7.70 7.34 -1.02
C TRP A 202 6.74 8.07 -1.94
N SER A 203 5.68 7.38 -2.32
CA SER A 203 4.71 7.87 -3.29
C SER A 203 3.32 7.55 -2.80
N VAL A 204 2.38 8.39 -3.20
CA VAL A 204 0.95 8.30 -2.90
C VAL A 204 0.17 8.49 -4.18
N VAL A 205 -0.98 7.83 -4.32
CA VAL A 205 -2.01 8.13 -5.32
C VAL A 205 -3.20 8.75 -4.60
N HIS A 206 -4.10 9.42 -5.32
CA HIS A 206 -5.34 9.90 -4.71
C HIS A 206 -6.53 9.07 -5.15
N VAL A 207 -7.38 8.72 -4.20
CA VAL A 207 -8.53 7.83 -4.40
C VAL A 207 -9.84 8.52 -4.08
N LYS A 208 -10.93 8.03 -4.69
CA LYS A 208 -12.29 8.39 -4.31
C LYS A 208 -13.12 7.15 -4.05
N PHE A 209 -13.99 7.24 -3.05
CA PHE A 209 -15.01 6.24 -2.78
C PHE A 209 -15.84 5.93 -4.04
N ARG A 210 -16.17 4.64 -4.24
CA ARG A 210 -17.11 4.21 -5.30
C ARG A 210 -18.30 3.49 -4.72
N SER A 211 -18.09 2.40 -4.00
CA SER A 211 -19.17 1.63 -3.41
C SER A 211 -18.74 0.98 -2.10
N LYS A 212 -19.70 0.81 -1.20
CA LYS A 212 -19.57 -0.05 -0.01
C LYS A 212 -20.43 -1.27 -0.24
N PHE A 213 -19.89 -2.45 0.01
CA PHE A 213 -20.63 -3.70 -0.14
C PHE A 213 -21.60 -3.89 1.02
N ALA A 214 -22.79 -4.41 0.74
CA ALA A 214 -23.77 -4.75 1.76
C ALA A 214 -23.24 -5.85 2.69
N VAL A 215 -22.56 -6.84 2.11
CA VAL A 215 -21.90 -7.94 2.81
C VAL A 215 -20.43 -7.98 2.40
N PRO A 216 -19.47 -7.84 3.33
CA PRO A 216 -18.05 -7.98 3.03
C PRO A 216 -17.66 -9.37 2.52
N ILE A 217 -16.61 -9.44 1.68
CA ILE A 217 -15.96 -10.70 1.31
C ILE A 217 -14.83 -10.95 2.31
N GLY A 218 -15.08 -11.81 3.28
CA GLY A 218 -14.17 -12.07 4.40
C GLY A 218 -12.88 -12.78 3.98
N LEU A 219 -11.80 -12.56 4.75
CA LEU A 219 -10.50 -13.19 4.50
C LEU A 219 -10.55 -14.72 4.46
N LYS A 220 -11.41 -15.35 5.26
CA LYS A 220 -11.58 -16.81 5.26
C LYS A 220 -12.08 -17.29 3.89
N GLU A 221 -13.13 -16.65 3.37
CA GLU A 221 -13.70 -16.93 2.05
C GLU A 221 -12.66 -16.70 0.95
N LEU A 222 -11.94 -15.57 1.00
CA LEU A 222 -10.86 -15.27 0.05
C LEU A 222 -9.77 -16.35 0.04
N LYS A 223 -9.37 -16.87 1.22
CA LYS A 223 -8.39 -17.95 1.33
C LYS A 223 -8.91 -19.27 0.75
N GLU A 224 -10.18 -19.60 0.98
CA GLU A 224 -10.80 -20.80 0.40
C GLU A 224 -10.82 -20.73 -1.13
N MET A 225 -11.12 -19.55 -1.67
CA MET A 225 -11.09 -19.27 -3.11
C MET A 225 -9.67 -19.08 -3.67
N GLY A 226 -8.67 -18.95 -2.81
CA GLY A 226 -7.25 -18.88 -3.16
C GLY A 226 -6.50 -20.20 -3.07
N ALA A 227 -7.17 -21.30 -2.74
CA ALA A 227 -6.58 -22.63 -2.76
C ALA A 227 -6.18 -23.05 -4.20
N PRO A 228 -5.28 -24.03 -4.38
CA PRO A 228 -4.87 -24.48 -5.71
C PRO A 228 -6.07 -24.89 -6.59
N GLY A 229 -6.07 -24.45 -7.85
CA GLY A 229 -7.15 -24.68 -8.81
C GLY A 229 -8.42 -23.85 -8.59
N LYS A 230 -8.39 -22.85 -7.69
CA LYS A 230 -9.53 -21.96 -7.42
C LYS A 230 -9.36 -20.59 -8.07
N PRO A 231 -10.45 -19.82 -8.25
CA PRO A 231 -10.43 -18.58 -9.04
C PRO A 231 -9.46 -17.49 -8.56
N LEU A 232 -9.09 -17.49 -7.27
CA LEU A 232 -8.16 -16.53 -6.68
C LEU A 232 -6.79 -17.13 -6.35
N GLU A 233 -6.45 -18.30 -6.91
CA GLU A 233 -5.17 -18.99 -6.66
C GLU A 233 -3.96 -18.06 -6.88
N ASN A 234 -4.06 -17.14 -7.86
CA ASN A 234 -2.98 -16.23 -8.23
C ASN A 234 -3.04 -14.85 -7.58
N MET A 235 -4.02 -14.61 -6.71
CA MET A 235 -4.26 -13.29 -6.15
C MET A 235 -3.06 -12.87 -5.29
N GLN A 236 -2.40 -11.79 -5.68
CA GLN A 236 -1.14 -11.36 -5.07
C GLN A 236 -1.28 -11.14 -3.55
N MET A 237 -2.42 -10.59 -3.11
CA MET A 237 -2.72 -10.34 -1.70
C MET A 237 -2.65 -11.62 -0.84
N LEU A 238 -3.09 -12.76 -1.37
CA LEU A 238 -3.12 -14.05 -0.67
C LEU A 238 -1.72 -14.68 -0.62
N LYS A 239 -0.93 -14.52 -1.69
CA LYS A 239 0.46 -15.00 -1.75
C LYS A 239 1.43 -14.14 -0.93
N GLN A 240 1.17 -12.84 -0.84
CA GLN A 240 2.03 -11.86 -0.17
C GLN A 240 1.26 -11.11 0.90
N SER A 241 0.96 -11.80 2.02
CA SER A 241 0.07 -11.28 3.06
C SER A 241 0.51 -9.94 3.67
N ARG A 242 1.82 -9.66 3.73
CA ARG A 242 2.42 -8.41 4.23
C ARG A 242 2.38 -7.26 3.23
N LEU A 243 1.99 -7.50 1.98
CA LEU A 243 1.86 -6.46 0.96
C LEU A 243 0.53 -5.73 1.14
N SER A 244 0.58 -4.40 1.32
CA SER A 244 -0.59 -3.55 1.58
C SER A 244 -1.26 -3.01 0.32
N VAL A 245 -0.52 -2.95 -0.80
CA VAL A 245 -1.03 -2.56 -2.12
C VAL A 245 -0.64 -3.65 -3.09
N SER A 246 -1.61 -4.32 -3.69
CA SER A 246 -1.40 -5.46 -4.58
C SER A 246 -2.21 -5.33 -5.87
N LYS A 247 -1.67 -5.85 -6.97
CA LYS A 247 -2.40 -5.98 -8.24
C LYS A 247 -3.46 -7.07 -8.11
N VAL A 248 -4.58 -6.86 -8.80
CA VAL A 248 -5.67 -7.82 -8.99
C VAL A 248 -5.82 -8.02 -10.50
N SER A 249 -5.92 -9.26 -10.97
CA SER A 249 -6.18 -9.50 -12.40
C SER A 249 -7.62 -9.14 -12.75
N ALA A 250 -7.91 -8.90 -14.03
CA ALA A 250 -9.28 -8.66 -14.48
C ALA A 250 -10.21 -9.82 -14.12
N SER A 251 -9.75 -11.07 -14.30
CA SER A 251 -10.52 -12.27 -13.94
C SER A 251 -10.80 -12.39 -12.44
N GLU A 252 -9.83 -12.02 -11.58
CA GLU A 252 -10.01 -12.00 -10.13
C GLU A 252 -11.01 -10.91 -9.71
N TRP A 253 -10.92 -9.73 -10.34
CA TRP A 253 -11.84 -8.62 -10.12
C TRP A 253 -13.28 -9.00 -10.48
N GLU A 254 -13.50 -9.48 -11.70
CA GLU A 254 -14.80 -9.92 -12.21
C GLU A 254 -15.41 -11.01 -11.31
N TYR A 255 -14.59 -11.98 -10.90
CA TYR A 255 -15.05 -13.05 -10.01
C TYR A 255 -15.51 -12.52 -8.65
N ILE A 256 -14.73 -11.65 -8.01
CA ILE A 256 -15.11 -11.05 -6.72
C ILE A 256 -16.35 -10.18 -6.87
N MET A 257 -16.46 -9.38 -7.94
CA MET A 257 -17.65 -8.56 -8.18
C MET A 257 -18.90 -9.40 -8.39
N GLY A 258 -18.81 -10.53 -9.11
CA GLY A 258 -19.92 -11.47 -9.25
C GLY A 258 -20.38 -12.06 -7.90
N LEU A 259 -19.45 -12.34 -6.98
CA LEU A 259 -19.80 -12.78 -5.62
C LEU A 259 -20.48 -11.69 -4.80
N VAL A 260 -20.06 -10.43 -4.97
CA VAL A 260 -20.69 -9.28 -4.32
C VAL A 260 -22.14 -9.14 -4.76
N GLU A 261 -22.40 -9.26 -6.07
CA GLU A 261 -23.76 -9.21 -6.62
C GLU A 261 -24.64 -10.37 -6.11
N GLN A 262 -24.09 -11.59 -6.05
CA GLN A 262 -24.78 -12.76 -5.50
C GLN A 262 -25.14 -12.58 -4.02
N LYS A 263 -24.25 -12.00 -3.21
CA LYS A 263 -24.51 -11.76 -1.78
C LYS A 263 -25.43 -10.57 -1.50
N ALA A 264 -25.60 -9.68 -2.47
CA ALA A 264 -26.50 -8.53 -2.37
C ALA A 264 -27.94 -8.85 -2.80
N SER A 265 -28.14 -9.99 -3.48
CA SER A 265 -29.44 -10.52 -3.92
C SER A 265 -30.12 -11.30 -2.81
#